data_AF-A0A1H9KBF4-F1
#
_entry.id   AF-A0A1H9KBF4-F1
#
_cell.length_a   1.000
_cell.length_b   1.000
_cell.length_c   1.000
_cell.angle_alpha   90.00
_cell.angle_beta   90.00
_cell.angle_gamma   90.00
#
_symmetry.space_group_name_H-M   'P 1'
#
loop_
_entity.id
_entity.type
_entity.pdbx_description
1 polymer ?
#
loop_
_entity_poly.entity_id
_entity_poly.type
_entity_poly.pdbx_seq_one_letter_code
_entity_poly.pdbx_strand_id
1 'polypeptide(L)'
;MSQFQYACGECGFRTPWSTESQGAEWQEAHYAQRHPGIPPGGMVRTRDRGRSGSGGGGGCVGLVAALFVLLLVASTCRSTARSAPAQAPVAISWEVLR
;
A
#
# COMPACT_ATOMS: atom_id res chain seq x y z
N MET A 1 7.39 12.60 -9.59
CA MET A 1 8.01 13.74 -8.88
C MET A 1 7.14 14.08 -7.68
N SER A 2 7.74 14.18 -6.49
CA SER A 2 7.00 14.53 -5.27
C SER A 2 6.63 16.02 -5.26
N GLN A 3 5.50 16.35 -4.65
CA GLN A 3 5.02 17.71 -4.46
C GLN A 3 4.93 18.01 -2.96
N PHE A 4 5.12 19.28 -2.64
CA PHE A 4 5.15 19.78 -1.27
C PHE A 4 4.10 20.86 -1.09
N GLN A 5 3.48 20.91 0.08
CA GLN A 5 2.60 21.99 0.51
C GLN A 5 3.01 22.40 1.92
N TYR A 6 3.28 23.68 2.09
CA TYR A 6 3.69 24.28 3.35
C TYR A 6 2.49 24.97 4.00
N ALA A 7 2.32 24.79 5.31
CA ALA A 7 1.28 25.43 6.09
C ALA A 7 1.93 26.34 7.14
N CYS A 8 1.38 27.52 7.37
CA CYS A 8 1.81 28.39 8.46
C CYS A 8 1.43 27.78 9.81
N GLY A 9 2.28 27.95 10.83
CA GLY A 9 2.01 27.51 12.21
C GLY A 9 1.19 28.53 12.99
N GLU A 10 1.36 29.81 12.64
CA GLU A 10 0.75 30.94 13.34
C GLU A 10 -0.65 31.31 12.78
N CYS A 11 -0.92 30.96 11.53
CA CYS A 11 -2.20 31.25 10.89
C CYS A 11 -2.63 30.17 9.90
N GLY A 12 -3.84 30.31 9.33
CA GLY A 12 -4.41 29.32 8.42
C GLY A 12 -3.84 29.28 7.00
N PHE A 13 -2.79 30.07 6.70
CA PHE A 13 -2.21 30.16 5.36
C PHE A 13 -1.56 28.84 4.92
N ARG A 14 -1.75 28.49 3.64
CA ARG A 14 -1.16 27.29 3.02
C ARG A 14 -0.71 27.61 1.61
N THR A 15 0.45 27.11 1.20
CA THR A 15 0.92 27.24 -0.16
C THR A 15 0.16 26.31 -1.11
N PRO A 16 0.10 26.64 -2.41
CA PRO A 16 -0.21 25.65 -3.44
C PRO A 16 0.77 24.46 -3.37
N TRP A 17 0.37 23.33 -3.93
CA TRP A 17 1.28 22.21 -4.12
C TRP A 17 2.34 22.58 -5.16
N SER A 18 3.61 22.57 -4.77
CA SER A 18 4.73 22.99 -5.60
C SER A 18 5.94 22.06 -5.44
N THR A 19 7.07 22.42 -6.05
CA THR A 19 8.37 21.88 -5.65
C THR A 19 8.69 22.30 -4.22
N GLU A 20 9.60 21.58 -3.59
CA GLU A 20 10.09 21.90 -2.23
C GLU A 20 10.62 23.33 -2.16
N SER A 21 11.48 23.71 -3.13
CA SER A 21 12.08 25.05 -3.21
C SER A 21 11.05 26.18 -3.27
N GLN A 22 10.10 26.12 -4.22
CA GLN A 22 9.06 27.16 -4.35
C GLN A 22 8.18 27.26 -3.10
N GLY A 23 7.86 26.12 -2.48
CA GLY A 23 7.02 26.10 -1.30
C GLY A 23 7.71 26.71 -0.10
N ALA A 24 9.01 26.44 0.06
CA ALA A 24 9.85 27.04 1.10
C ALA A 24 9.98 28.57 0.91
N GLU A 25 10.30 29.03 -0.30
CA GLU A 25 10.39 30.46 -0.62
C GLU A 25 9.08 31.20 -0.33
N TRP A 26 7.93 30.61 -0.70
CA TRP A 26 6.62 31.20 -0.38
C TRP A 26 6.32 31.22 1.12
N GLN A 27 6.74 30.19 1.87
CA GLN A 27 6.56 30.16 3.32
C GLN A 27 7.42 31.23 3.99
N GLU A 28 8.69 31.38 3.61
CA GLU A 28 9.57 32.42 4.12
C GLU A 28 9.03 33.82 3.82
N ALA A 29 8.63 34.07 2.58
CA ALA A 29 8.04 35.35 2.18
C ALA A 29 6.76 35.65 2.98
N HIS A 30 5.94 34.64 3.25
CA HIS A 30 4.75 34.79 4.09
C HIS A 30 5.11 35.16 5.53
N TYR A 31 6.06 34.47 6.16
CA TYR A 31 6.50 34.78 7.52
C TYR A 31 7.11 36.18 7.61
N ALA A 32 7.94 36.58 6.66
CA ALA A 32 8.53 37.92 6.63
C ALA A 32 7.46 39.03 6.57
N GLN A 33 6.35 38.79 5.88
CA GLN A 33 5.27 39.78 5.70
C GLN A 33 4.22 39.77 6.81
N ARG A 34 3.87 38.59 7.34
CA ARG A 34 2.74 38.42 8.27
C ARG A 34 3.18 38.13 9.71
N HIS A 35 4.39 37.63 9.89
CA HIS A 35 4.92 37.18 11.17
C HIS A 35 6.39 37.65 11.36
N PRO A 36 6.65 38.97 11.31
CA PRO A 36 8.02 39.49 11.41
C PRO A 36 8.66 39.10 12.74
N GLY A 37 9.89 38.56 12.67
CA GLY A 37 10.65 38.12 13.83
C GLY A 37 10.29 36.73 14.37
N ILE A 38 9.27 36.06 13.81
CA ILE A 38 8.94 34.67 14.15
C ILE A 38 9.61 33.75 13.13
N PRO A 39 10.45 32.78 13.56
CA PRO A 39 11.03 31.82 12.64
C PRO A 39 9.94 30.88 12.08
N PRO A 40 10.07 30.42 10.82
CA PRO A 40 9.11 29.52 10.22
C PRO A 40 9.06 28.18 10.98
N GLY A 41 7.92 27.90 11.64
CA GLY A 41 7.67 26.67 12.41
C GLY A 41 6.51 25.82 11.88
N GLY A 42 6.13 26.03 10.62
CA GLY A 42 4.94 25.43 10.02
C GLY A 42 5.08 23.94 9.65
N MET A 43 3.97 23.31 9.28
CA MET A 43 3.96 21.90 8.82
C MET A 43 4.19 21.78 7.31
N VAL A 44 4.86 20.72 6.88
CA VAL A 44 5.06 20.37 5.47
C VAL A 44 4.32 19.08 5.15
N ARG A 45 3.54 19.10 4.07
CA ARG A 45 2.88 17.91 3.52
C ARG A 45 3.55 17.52 2.21
N THR A 46 3.80 16.23 2.03
CA THR A 46 4.38 15.68 0.80
C THR A 46 3.39 14.73 0.12
N ARG A 47 3.31 14.78 -1.21
CA ARG A 47 2.53 13.85 -2.03
C ARG A 47 3.31 13.46 -3.27
N ASP A 48 3.38 12.16 -3.56
CA ASP A 48 3.98 11.68 -4.79
C ASP A 48 3.05 11.88 -6.00
N ARG A 49 3.44 12.77 -6.91
CA ARG A 49 2.88 12.83 -8.28
C ARG A 49 3.57 11.72 -9.07
N GLY A 50 2.99 10.52 -9.06
CA GLY A 50 3.55 9.39 -9.80
C GLY A 50 3.12 7.99 -9.37
N ARG A 51 2.37 7.84 -8.28
CA ARG A 51 1.84 6.52 -7.89
C ARG A 51 0.32 6.52 -7.78
N SER A 52 -0.34 6.93 -8.86
CA SER A 52 -1.69 6.44 -9.14
C SER A 52 -1.55 5.03 -9.71
N GLY A 53 -1.31 4.05 -8.84
CA GLY A 53 -1.14 2.66 -9.28
C GLY A 53 -0.55 1.75 -8.22
N SER A 54 -1.38 0.86 -7.70
CA SER A 54 -1.08 -0.28 -6.81
C SER A 54 -0.87 0.03 -5.32
N GLY A 55 -1.99 0.06 -4.58
CA GLY A 55 -2.22 -0.90 -3.50
C GLY A 55 -1.14 -1.06 -2.42
N GLY A 56 -0.81 0.01 -1.70
CA GLY A 56 0.00 -0.05 -0.47
C GLY A 56 -0.70 -0.68 0.74
N GLY A 57 -1.46 -1.77 0.53
CA GLY A 57 -2.18 -2.51 1.56
C GLY A 57 -2.44 -3.99 1.21
N GLY A 58 -1.86 -4.49 0.11
CA GLY A 58 -2.05 -5.88 -0.34
C GLY A 58 -0.94 -6.85 0.08
N GLY A 59 0.24 -6.36 0.50
CA GLY A 59 1.38 -7.23 0.82
C GLY A 59 1.13 -8.12 2.04
N CYS A 60 0.62 -7.53 3.13
CA CYS A 60 0.28 -8.30 4.33
C CYS A 60 -0.93 -9.21 4.09
N VAL A 61 -1.97 -8.71 3.41
CA VAL A 61 -3.18 -9.50 3.13
C VAL A 61 -2.89 -10.67 2.20
N GLY A 62 -2.07 -10.45 1.16
CA GLY A 62 -1.64 -11.51 0.25
C GLY A 62 -0.78 -12.57 0.96
N LEU A 63 0.12 -12.16 1.85
CA LEU A 63 0.94 -13.09 2.63
C LEU A 63 0.11 -13.89 3.64
N VAL A 64 -0.83 -13.25 4.34
CA VAL A 64 -1.76 -13.92 5.25
C VAL A 64 -2.67 -14.90 4.51
N ALA A 65 -3.21 -14.52 3.35
CA ALA A 65 -4.03 -15.40 2.51
C ALA A 65 -3.22 -16.60 2.00
N ALA A 66 -1.99 -16.39 1.53
CA ALA A 66 -1.11 -17.46 1.07
C ALA A 66 -0.81 -18.46 2.21
N LEU A 67 -0.46 -17.96 3.41
CA LEU A 67 -0.23 -18.81 4.58
C LEU A 67 -1.49 -19.58 4.99
N PHE A 68 -2.65 -18.94 4.96
CA PHE A 68 -3.93 -19.58 5.28
C PHE A 68 -4.25 -20.72 4.31
N VAL A 69 -4.09 -20.50 3.00
CA VAL A 69 -4.27 -21.56 1.99
C VAL A 69 -3.28 -22.70 2.18
N LEU A 70 -2.01 -22.40 2.48
CA LEU A 70 -0.98 -23.41 2.74
C LEU A 70 -1.32 -24.26 3.97
N LEU A 71 -1.85 -23.65 5.02
CA LEU A 71 -2.33 -24.35 6.22
C LEU A 71 -3.54 -25.23 5.93
N LEU A 72 -4.50 -24.75 5.12
CA LEU A 72 -5.65 -25.56 4.70
C LEU A 72 -5.19 -26.79 3.91
N VAL A 73 -4.31 -26.63 2.92
CA VAL A 73 -3.74 -27.75 2.15
C VAL A 73 -2.96 -28.71 3.08
N ALA A 74 -2.12 -28.18 3.97
CA ALA A 74 -1.38 -29.03 4.92
C ALA A 74 -2.30 -29.75 5.92
N SER A 75 -3.45 -29.17 6.26
CA SER A 75 -4.45 -29.80 7.13
C SER A 75 -5.19 -30.92 6.39
N THR A 76 -5.62 -30.70 5.15
CA THR A 76 -6.29 -31.72 4.33
C THR A 76 -5.34 -32.85 3.94
N CYS A 77 -4.07 -32.56 3.68
CA CYS A 77 -3.04 -33.60 3.49
C CYS A 77 -2.86 -34.46 4.75
N ARG A 78 -2.93 -33.88 5.95
CA ARG A 78 -2.91 -34.63 7.21
C ARG A 78 -4.19 -35.44 7.42
N SER A 79 -5.33 -34.95 6.95
CA SER A 79 -6.59 -35.71 6.94
C SER A 79 -6.52 -36.90 5.98
N THR A 80 -5.96 -36.71 4.79
CA THR A 80 -5.78 -37.75 3.76
C THR A 80 -4.77 -38.82 4.19
N ALA A 81 -3.77 -38.48 4.99
CA ALA A 81 -2.87 -39.48 5.59
C ALA A 81 -3.56 -40.39 6.62
N ARG A 82 -4.74 -39.99 7.16
CA ARG A 82 -5.56 -40.83 8.06
C ARG A 82 -6.72 -41.52 7.33
N SER A 83 -7.19 -40.96 6.21
CA SER A 83 -8.09 -41.64 5.29
C SER A 83 -7.29 -42.14 4.09
N ALA A 84 -6.66 -43.30 4.25
CA ALA A 84 -6.49 -44.21 3.12
C ALA A 84 -7.82 -44.96 2.93
N PRO A 85 -8.76 -44.52 2.06
CA PRO A 85 -9.55 -45.48 1.34
C PRO A 85 -8.66 -46.06 0.25
N ALA A 86 -8.63 -47.38 0.16
CA ALA A 86 -8.15 -48.07 -1.02
C ALA A 86 -9.01 -47.63 -2.22
N GLN A 87 -8.62 -46.56 -2.91
CA GLN A 87 -9.16 -46.21 -4.21
C GLN A 87 -8.19 -46.72 -5.26
N ALA A 88 -8.55 -47.91 -5.74
CA ALA A 88 -8.00 -48.57 -6.90
C ALA A 88 -7.91 -47.59 -8.09
N PRO A 89 -6.90 -47.71 -8.96
CA PRO A 89 -6.85 -46.91 -10.18
C PRO A 89 -8.10 -47.19 -11.01
N VAL A 90 -8.82 -46.13 -11.38
CA VAL A 90 -9.91 -46.22 -12.36
C VAL A 90 -9.26 -46.60 -13.70
N ALA A 91 -9.35 -47.88 -14.05
CA ALA A 91 -9.04 -48.36 -15.38
C ALA A 91 -10.10 -47.78 -16.33
N ILE A 92 -9.67 -46.85 -17.18
CA ILE A 92 -10.48 -46.32 -18.27
C ILE A 92 -10.59 -47.45 -19.31
N SER A 93 -11.69 -48.22 -19.29
CA SER A 93 -12.00 -49.19 -20.33
C SER A 93 -12.54 -48.46 -21.58
N TRP A 94 -11.90 -48.72 -22.73
CA TRP A 94 -12.20 -48.15 -24.05
C TRP A 94 -13.11 -49.06 -24.89
N GLU A 95 -14.05 -49.77 -24.27
CA GLU A 95 -14.89 -50.78 -24.96
C GLU A 95 -16.31 -50.27 -25.26
N VAL A 96 -16.46 -49.05 -25.82
CA VAL A 96 -17.73 -48.61 -26.44
C VAL A 96 -17.41 -47.76 -27.67
N LEU A 97 -16.70 -48.33 -28.65
CA LEU A 97 -16.62 -47.74 -29.99
C LEU A 97 -16.37 -48.83 -31.06
N ARG A 98 -17.14 -49.92 -31.00
CA ARG A 98 -17.23 -50.90 -32.09
C ARG A 98 -18.68 -51.07 -32.51
#